data_AF-A0A535K446-F1
#
_entry.id   AF-A0A535K446-F1
#
_cell.length_a   1.000
_cell.length_b   1.000
_cell.length_c   1.000
_cell.angle_alpha   90.00
_cell.angle_beta   90.00
_cell.angle_gamma   90.00
#
_symmetry.space_group_name_H-M   'P 1'
#
loop_
_entity.id
_entity.type
_entity.pdbx_description
1 polymer ?
#
loop_
_entity_poly.entity_id
_entity_poly.type
_entity_poly.pdbx_seq_one_letter_code
_entity_poly.pdbx_strand_id
1 'polypeptide(L)'
;MSANDELKGWFAGRLPKDWFTGAPEVRADRDEIWIIGTLADVQLPGDAGPEAANAARSGRIKQYREDTRELRMQISEEAEKRFGRKVSWGARCGDAKEMFTHLTV
;
A
#
# COMPACT_ATOMS: atom_id res chain seq x y z
N MET A 1 21.87 -13.25 -0.74
CA MET A 1 20.73 -12.30 -0.78
C MET A 1 20.44 -11.87 0.64
N SER A 2 20.20 -10.58 0.89
CA SER A 2 19.76 -10.14 2.22
C SER A 2 18.32 -10.59 2.46
N ALA A 3 17.91 -10.75 3.73
CA ALA A 3 16.52 -11.05 4.07
C ALA A 3 15.54 -9.98 3.51
N ASN A 4 16.02 -8.76 3.28
CA ASN A 4 15.25 -7.69 2.67
C ASN A 4 15.03 -7.90 1.16
N ASP A 5 16.02 -8.47 0.46
CA ASP A 5 15.89 -8.77 -0.98
C ASP A 5 14.90 -9.91 -1.22
N GLU A 6 14.88 -10.92 -0.35
CA GLU A 6 13.88 -12.00 -0.40
C GLU A 6 12.46 -11.45 -0.21
N LEU A 7 12.25 -10.60 0.80
CA LEU A 7 10.97 -9.93 1.06
C LEU A 7 10.48 -9.14 -0.16
N LYS A 8 11.34 -8.29 -0.70
CA LYS A 8 11.02 -7.48 -1.90
C LYS A 8 10.69 -8.36 -3.10
N GLY A 9 11.47 -9.41 -3.34
CA GLY A 9 11.24 -10.35 -4.44
C GLY A 9 9.92 -11.09 -4.30
N TRP A 10 9.58 -11.55 -3.09
CA TRP A 10 8.32 -12.25 -2.83
C TRP A 10 7.11 -11.35 -3.08
N PHE A 11 7.11 -10.12 -2.54
CA PHE A 11 6.00 -9.18 -2.78
C PHE A 11 5.90 -8.75 -4.23
N ALA A 12 7.02 -8.55 -4.93
CA ALA A 12 7.01 -8.23 -6.36
C ALA A 12 6.36 -9.33 -7.21
N GLY A 13 6.47 -10.61 -6.81
CA GLY A 13 5.79 -11.72 -7.46
C GLY A 13 4.33 -11.90 -7.04
N ARG A 14 3.97 -11.48 -5.81
CA ARG A 14 2.65 -11.75 -5.22
C ARG A 14 1.61 -10.66 -5.46
N LEU A 15 2.05 -9.42 -5.62
CA LEU A 15 1.19 -8.25 -5.81
C LEU A 15 0.65 -8.17 -7.25
N PRO A 16 -0.64 -7.86 -7.45
CA PRO A 16 -1.17 -7.53 -8.78
C PRO A 16 -0.41 -6.37 -9.42
N LYS A 17 -0.14 -6.49 -10.73
CA LYS A 17 0.70 -5.52 -11.46
C LYS A 17 0.03 -4.17 -11.70
N ASP A 18 -1.29 -4.11 -11.59
CA ASP A 18 -2.15 -2.95 -11.84
C ASP A 18 -2.48 -2.14 -10.58
N TRP A 19 -2.02 -2.60 -9.41
CA TRP A 19 -2.27 -1.91 -8.13
C TRP A 19 -1.55 -0.57 -8.01
N PHE A 20 -0.31 -0.50 -8.49
CA PHE A 20 0.57 0.63 -8.28
C PHE A 20 1.23 1.08 -9.59
N THR A 21 1.58 2.36 -9.68
CA THR A 21 2.31 2.93 -10.82
C THR A 21 3.79 2.52 -10.88
N GLY A 22 4.26 1.76 -9.89
CA GLY A 22 5.62 1.27 -9.80
C GLY A 22 5.77 0.26 -8.65
N ALA A 23 7.01 -0.17 -8.40
CA ALA A 23 7.31 -1.07 -7.28
C ALA A 23 6.95 -0.39 -5.95
N PRO A 24 6.22 -1.07 -5.04
CA PRO A 24 5.91 -0.50 -3.74
C PRO A 24 7.18 -0.39 -2.90
N GLU A 25 7.15 0.56 -1.97
CA GLU A 25 8.11 0.58 -0.87
C GLU A 25 7.79 -0.60 0.06
N VAL A 26 8.77 -1.50 0.22
CA VAL A 26 8.72 -2.59 1.19
C VAL A 26 9.80 -2.37 2.22
N ARG A 27 9.40 -2.24 3.49
CA ARG A 27 10.27 -2.14 4.65
C ARG A 27 9.84 -3.17 5.68
N ALA A 28 10.76 -3.64 6.51
CA ALA A 28 10.42 -4.56 7.58
C ALA A 28 11.34 -4.34 8.77
N ASP A 29 10.80 -4.58 9.97
CA ASP A 29 11.57 -4.73 11.19
C ASP A 29 11.46 -6.17 11.71
N ARG A 30 11.57 -6.38 13.02
CA ARG A 30 11.49 -7.72 13.64
C ARG A 30 10.08 -8.30 13.61
N ASP A 31 9.06 -7.47 13.71
CA ASP A 31 7.68 -7.90 13.99
C ASP A 31 6.72 -7.52 12.84
N GLU A 32 7.07 -6.53 12.03
CA GLU A 32 6.19 -5.93 11.05
C GLU A 32 6.86 -5.71 9.68
N ILE A 33 6.06 -5.85 8.63
CA ILE A 33 6.38 -5.54 7.24
C ILE A 33 5.41 -4.43 6.80
N TRP A 34 5.95 -3.34 6.26
CA TRP A 34 5.19 -2.26 5.65
C TRP A 34 5.27 -2.34 4.14
N ILE A 35 4.11 -2.28 3.49
CA ILE A 35 3.98 -2.20 2.04
C ILE A 35 3.25 -0.92 1.70
N ILE A 36 3.94 0.03 1.08
CA ILE A 36 3.37 1.32 0.67
C ILE A 36 3.50 1.44 -0.84
N GLY A 37 2.38 1.36 -1.55
CA GLY A 37 2.36 1.54 -3.00
C GLY A 37 1.95 2.95 -3.42
N THR A 38 2.40 3.35 -4.61
CA THR A 38 2.04 4.65 -5.21
C THR A 38 0.90 4.44 -6.20
N LEU A 39 -0.22 5.13 -5.98
CA LEU A 39 -1.36 5.18 -6.87
C LEU A 39 -1.15 6.25 -7.94
N ALA A 40 -1.84 6.12 -9.07
CA ALA A 40 -1.98 7.22 -10.01
C ALA A 40 -2.62 8.43 -9.29
N ASP A 41 -2.10 9.62 -9.56
CA ASP A 41 -2.65 10.84 -8.98
C ASP A 41 -4.05 11.14 -9.54
N VAL A 42 -4.85 11.86 -8.76
CA VAL A 42 -6.20 12.26 -9.16
C VAL A 42 -6.14 13.26 -10.31
N GLN A 43 -7.08 13.13 -11.23
CA GLN A 43 -7.28 14.10 -12.30
C GLN A 43 -8.41 15.03 -11.88
N LEU A 44 -8.09 16.31 -11.71
CA LEU A 44 -9.04 17.36 -11.36
C LEU A 44 -9.01 18.47 -12.40
N PRO A 45 -10.09 19.27 -12.52
CA PRO A 45 -10.07 20.51 -13.28
C PRO A 45 -8.89 21.42 -12.89
N GLY A 46 -8.34 22.16 -13.86
CA GLY A 46 -7.13 22.98 -13.65
C GLY A 46 -7.31 24.18 -12.71
N ASP A 47 -8.55 24.55 -12.41
CA ASP A 47 -8.95 25.56 -11.42
C ASP A 47 -9.18 24.99 -10.01
N ALA A 48 -9.01 23.68 -9.82
CA ALA A 48 -9.12 23.06 -8.52
C ALA A 48 -7.97 23.51 -7.60
N GLY A 49 -8.34 24.07 -6.44
CA GLY A 49 -7.38 24.49 -5.43
C GLY A 49 -6.71 23.32 -4.70
N PRO A 50 -5.64 23.59 -3.92
CA PRO A 50 -4.90 22.57 -3.18
C PRO A 50 -5.77 21.74 -2.21
N GLU A 51 -6.79 22.36 -1.61
CA GLU A 51 -7.72 21.65 -0.70
C GLU A 51 -8.54 20.58 -1.43
N ALA A 52 -9.04 20.89 -2.63
CA ALA A 52 -9.77 19.94 -3.46
C ALA A 52 -8.86 18.78 -3.91
N ALA A 53 -7.62 19.07 -4.29
CA ALA A 53 -6.63 18.05 -4.62
C ALA A 53 -6.34 17.11 -3.45
N ASN A 54 -6.13 17.66 -2.25
CA ASN A 54 -5.87 16.86 -1.04
C ASN A 54 -7.07 15.99 -0.67
N ALA A 55 -8.29 16.54 -0.72
CA ALA A 55 -9.51 15.80 -0.45
C ALA A 55 -9.72 14.65 -1.46
N ALA A 56 -9.51 14.91 -2.75
CA ALA A 56 -9.62 13.90 -3.80
C ALA A 56 -8.58 12.78 -3.65
N ARG A 57 -7.32 13.13 -3.34
CA ARG A 57 -6.24 12.15 -3.09
C ARG A 57 -6.54 11.25 -1.90
N SER A 58 -7.00 11.83 -0.77
CA SER A 58 -7.43 11.04 0.40
C SER A 58 -8.61 10.14 0.07
N GLY A 59 -9.61 10.66 -0.65
CA GLY A 59 -10.75 9.87 -1.16
C GLY A 59 -10.31 8.70 -2.04
N ARG A 60 -9.36 8.92 -2.96
CA ARG A 60 -8.79 7.89 -3.83
C ARG A 60 -8.07 6.80 -3.04
N ILE A 61 -7.31 7.17 -2.01
CA ILE A 61 -6.60 6.24 -1.12
C ILE A 61 -7.62 5.42 -0.31
N LYS A 62 -8.66 6.06 0.25
CA LYS A 62 -9.72 5.37 0.98
C LYS A 62 -10.47 4.37 0.09
N GLN A 63 -10.85 4.77 -1.11
CA GLN A 63 -11.47 3.85 -2.08
C GLN A 63 -10.56 2.66 -2.38
N TYR A 64 -9.27 2.92 -2.69
CA TYR A 64 -8.30 1.85 -2.93
C TYR A 64 -8.20 0.86 -1.76
N ARG A 65 -8.18 1.38 -0.52
CA ARG A 65 -8.14 0.57 0.69
C ARG A 65 -9.32 -0.40 0.72
N GLU A 66 -10.54 0.06 0.48
CA GLU A 66 -11.71 -0.81 0.52
C GLU A 66 -11.74 -1.81 -0.65
N ASP A 67 -11.50 -1.34 -1.87
CA ASP A 67 -11.55 -2.16 -3.10
C ASP A 67 -10.53 -3.31 -3.08
N THR A 68 -9.41 -3.15 -2.38
CA THR A 68 -8.30 -4.12 -2.35
C THR A 68 -8.26 -4.96 -1.07
N ARG A 69 -9.20 -4.77 -0.14
CA ARG A 69 -9.14 -5.32 1.21
C ARG A 69 -8.95 -6.84 1.22
N GLU A 70 -9.79 -7.58 0.51
CA GLU A 70 -9.79 -9.05 0.54
C GLU A 70 -8.45 -9.62 0.05
N LEU A 71 -7.97 -9.13 -1.09
CA LEU A 71 -6.72 -9.61 -1.65
C LEU A 71 -5.51 -9.19 -0.81
N ARG A 72 -5.53 -7.99 -0.20
CA ARG A 72 -4.49 -7.60 0.78
C ARG A 72 -4.49 -8.52 2.00
N MET A 73 -5.66 -8.93 2.51
CA MET A 73 -5.77 -9.88 3.62
C MET A 73 -5.18 -11.24 3.25
N GLN A 74 -5.51 -11.78 2.07
CA GLN A 74 -4.94 -13.04 1.58
C GLN A 74 -3.40 -12.98 1.47
N ILE A 75 -2.87 -11.90 0.90
CA ILE A 75 -1.42 -11.69 0.78
C ILE A 75 -0.77 -11.55 2.17
N SER A 76 -1.41 -10.82 3.09
CA SER A 76 -0.96 -10.71 4.48
C SER A 76 -0.88 -12.07 5.16
N GLU A 77 -1.91 -12.91 5.05
CA GLU A 77 -1.92 -14.24 5.66
C GLU A 77 -0.80 -15.15 5.13
N GLU A 78 -0.56 -15.12 3.82
CA GLU A 78 0.53 -15.88 3.20
C GLU A 78 1.91 -15.37 3.64
N ALA A 79 2.09 -14.04 3.67
CA ALA A 79 3.32 -13.41 4.13
C ALA A 79 3.57 -13.68 5.62
N GLU A 80 2.54 -13.61 6.46
CA GLU A 80 2.62 -13.91 7.89
C GLU A 80 3.03 -15.35 8.13
N LYS A 81 2.42 -16.31 7.41
CA LYS A 81 2.81 -17.73 7.49
C LYS A 81 4.25 -17.97 7.05
N ARG A 82 4.73 -17.21 6.06
CA ARG A 82 6.08 -17.38 5.49
C ARG A 82 7.17 -16.70 6.31
N PHE A 83 6.94 -15.46 6.75
CA PHE A 83 7.96 -14.59 7.33
C PHE A 83 7.80 -14.38 8.84
N GLY A 84 6.66 -14.80 9.43
CA GLY A 84 6.39 -14.67 10.86
C GLY A 84 6.20 -13.23 11.33
N ARG A 85 5.86 -12.30 10.42
CA ARG A 85 5.72 -10.85 10.70
C ARG A 85 4.38 -10.35 10.20
N LYS A 86 3.75 -9.47 10.97
CA LYS A 86 2.50 -8.81 10.58
C LYS A 86 2.72 -7.92 9.37
N VAL A 87 1.71 -7.83 8.51
CA VAL A 87 1.79 -6.99 7.31
C VAL A 87 0.86 -5.80 7.44
N SER A 88 1.45 -4.61 7.43
CA SER A 88 0.77 -3.33 7.32
C SER A 88 0.83 -2.79 5.92
N TRP A 89 -0.28 -2.20 5.50
CA TRP A 89 -0.45 -1.68 4.16
C TRP A 89 -0.59 -0.16 4.19
N GLY A 90 -0.20 0.50 3.13
CA GLY A 90 -0.48 1.92 2.92
C GLY A 90 -0.44 2.27 1.45
N ALA A 91 -0.88 3.48 1.14
CA ALA A 91 -0.82 4.01 -0.20
C ALA A 91 -0.43 5.49 -0.20
N ARG A 92 0.17 5.92 -1.31
CA ARG A 92 0.44 7.32 -1.64
C ARG A 92 -0.34 7.70 -2.89
N CYS A 93 -0.93 8.89 -2.90
CA CYS A 93 -1.57 9.50 -4.08
C CYS A 93 -1.18 10.98 -4.10
N GLY A 94 -0.35 11.37 -5.07
CA GLY A 94 0.34 12.66 -5.04
C GLY A 94 1.10 12.86 -3.72
N ASP A 95 0.81 13.96 -3.02
CA ASP A 95 1.45 14.30 -1.74
C ASP A 95 0.80 13.60 -0.53
N ALA A 96 -0.40 13.02 -0.69
CA ALA A 96 -1.09 12.33 0.38
C ALA A 96 -0.51 10.92 0.58
N LYS A 97 -0.25 10.54 1.83
CA LYS A 97 0.15 9.19 2.22
C LYS A 97 -0.70 8.76 3.42
N GLU A 98 -1.33 7.59 3.32
CA GLU A 98 -2.09 7.03 4.44
C GLU A 98 -1.69 5.57 4.67
N MET A 99 -1.53 5.22 5.94
CA MET A 99 -1.38 3.84 6.37
C MET A 99 -2.76 3.26 6.67
N PHE A 100 -3.00 2.04 6.22
CA PHE A 100 -4.19 1.29 6.51
C PHE A 100 -3.97 0.62 7.86
N THR A 101 -4.38 1.29 8.94
CA THR A 101 -4.32 0.69 10.27
C THR A 101 -5.19 -0.57 10.30
N HIS A 102 -4.58 -1.68 10.70
CA HIS A 102 -5.24 -2.95 11.01
C HIS A 102 -4.90 -3.36 12.45
N LEU A 103 -5.25 -2.51 13.41
CA LEU A 103 -5.38 -2.91 14.80
C LEU A 103 -6.81 -2.60 15.21
N THR A 104 -7.71 -3.51 14.88
CA THR A 104 -8.93 -3.69 15.67
C THR A 104 -8.54 -4.67 16.76
N VAL A 105 -8.44 -4.18 18.00
CA VAL A 105 -8.44 -5.00 19.21
C VAL A 105 -9.84 -5.58 19.40
#